data_AF-A0A8X6GI56-F1
#
_entry.id   AF-A0A8X6GI56-F1
#
_cell.length_a   1.000
_cell.length_b   1.000
_cell.length_c   1.000
_cell.angle_alpha   90.00
_cell.angle_beta   90.00
_cell.angle_gamma   90.00
#
_symmetry.space_group_name_H-M   'P 1'
#
loop_
_entity.id
_entity.type
_entity.pdbx_description
1 polymer ?
#
loop_
_entity_poly.entity_id
_entity_poly.type
_entity_poly.pdbx_seq_one_letter_code
_entity_poly.pdbx_strand_id
1 'polypeptide(L)'
;MDVTSVFFWTDSTIVLSWMTNESRYLNRFVANRVVIIQELTELNKWHQVPSEQNPADIISRGLDPEKIQLSGLWWFGDRFTEIRVIYEKNYNKHDESKSEISSEIAPDNLKLPKLSLNEYNLMPRSWIAFWGQFCRVHEDKNLRKEDKFQYLLSSLKSRTKARDIVESYPPSKGNYLKVIDHLKSRFGRKYLLIKVYIRDLLALVNNKSAIKLTDLYDKLGSDLRALETLNVTTSNYAAMLYPVVESCRPAEVLKAWDRHILN
;
A
#
# COMPACT_ATOMS: atom_id res chain seq x y z
N MET A 1 -14.33 -11.40 3.19
CA MET A 1 -14.00 -12.35 4.27
C MET A 1 -14.08 -11.59 5.58
N ASP A 2 -14.61 -12.19 6.64
CA ASP A 2 -14.47 -11.61 7.99
C ASP A 2 -13.09 -11.99 8.49
N VAL A 3 -12.32 -11.02 8.98
CA VAL A 3 -11.01 -11.29 9.56
C VAL A 3 -11.26 -11.80 10.97
N THR A 4 -11.14 -13.11 11.14
CA THR A 4 -11.36 -13.78 12.44
C THR A 4 -10.19 -13.61 13.41
N SER A 5 -9.00 -13.32 12.88
CA SER A 5 -7.76 -13.26 13.65
C SER A 5 -6.67 -12.53 12.87
N VAL A 6 -5.86 -11.74 13.57
CA VAL A 6 -4.67 -11.08 13.02
C VAL A 6 -3.44 -11.65 13.73
N PHE A 7 -2.38 -11.95 12.99
CA PHE A 7 -1.12 -12.45 13.53
C PHE A 7 0.03 -11.61 13.00
N PHE A 8 1.10 -11.51 13.79
CA PHE A 8 2.27 -10.70 13.48
C PHE A 8 3.51 -11.59 13.46
N TRP A 9 4.43 -11.29 12.55
CA TRP A 9 5.65 -12.07 12.35
C TRP A 9 6.86 -11.17 12.40
N THR A 10 7.91 -11.60 13.09
CA THR A 10 9.23 -10.98 13.07
C THR A 10 10.30 -12.06 12.96
N ASP A 11 11.36 -11.77 12.23
CA ASP A 11 12.55 -12.60 12.13
C ASP A 11 13.55 -12.35 13.27
N SER A 12 13.29 -11.36 14.13
CA SER A 12 14.17 -10.98 15.23
C SER A 12 13.70 -11.54 16.57
N THR A 13 14.44 -12.53 17.08
CA THR A 13 14.25 -13.07 18.43
C THR A 13 14.48 -12.03 19.52
N ILE A 14 15.37 -11.08 19.28
CA ILE A 14 15.65 -9.97 20.20
C ILE A 14 14.42 -9.06 20.32
N VAL A 15 13.74 -8.78 19.22
CA VAL A 15 12.50 -7.98 19.24
C VAL A 15 11.40 -8.70 20.03
N LEU A 16 11.23 -10.01 19.84
CA LEU A 16 10.29 -10.81 20.66
C LEU A 16 10.62 -10.72 22.15
N SER A 17 11.89 -10.86 22.52
CA SER A 17 12.35 -10.72 23.91
C SER A 17 12.11 -9.32 24.49
N TRP A 18 12.29 -8.26 23.69
CA TRP A 18 11.98 -6.90 24.12
C TRP A 18 10.49 -6.66 24.35
N MET A 19 9.64 -7.26 23.52
CA MET A 19 8.18 -7.13 23.66
C MET A 19 7.63 -7.82 24.91
N THR A 20 8.30 -8.86 25.42
CA THR A 20 7.91 -9.56 26.64
C THR A 20 8.48 -8.96 27.93
N ASN A 21 9.47 -8.07 27.83
CA ASN A 21 10.16 -7.48 28.98
C ASN A 21 9.67 -6.06 29.28
N GLU A 22 9.96 -5.57 30.49
CA GLU A 22 9.65 -4.19 30.86
C GLU A 22 10.50 -3.21 30.04
N SER A 23 9.82 -2.33 29.29
CA SER A 23 10.45 -1.35 28.38
C SER A 23 11.42 -0.38 29.07
N ARG A 24 11.37 -0.26 30.40
CA ARG A 24 12.26 0.59 31.22
C ARG A 24 13.74 0.20 31.14
N TYR A 25 14.04 -1.03 30.75
CA TYR A 25 15.42 -1.52 30.58
C TYR A 25 15.98 -1.29 29.17
N LEU A 26 15.16 -0.75 28.26
CA LEU A 26 15.53 -0.51 26.86
C LEU A 26 15.91 0.94 26.65
N ASN A 27 16.76 1.20 25.64
CA ASN A 27 17.07 2.58 25.26
C ASN A 27 15.79 3.30 24.80
N ARG A 28 15.73 4.62 24.94
CA ARG A 28 14.51 5.42 24.67
C ARG A 28 13.91 5.17 23.27
N PHE A 29 14.74 4.93 22.26
CA PHE A 29 14.28 4.68 20.89
C PHE A 29 13.58 3.32 20.73
N VAL A 30 14.12 2.29 21.38
CA VAL A 30 13.55 0.94 21.38
C VAL A 30 12.35 0.87 22.32
N ALA A 31 12.47 1.44 23.53
CA ALA A 31 11.40 1.50 24.53
C ALA A 31 10.11 2.12 23.96
N ASN A 32 10.22 3.27 23.26
CA ASN A 32 9.06 3.93 22.67
C ASN A 32 8.34 3.04 21.63
N ARG A 33 9.07 2.24 20.85
CA ARG A 33 8.48 1.33 19.86
C ARG A 33 7.87 0.09 20.50
N VAL A 34 8.53 -0.45 21.52
CA VAL A 34 8.03 -1.60 22.28
C VAL A 34 6.72 -1.24 22.98
N VAL A 35 6.62 -0.05 23.57
CA VAL A 35 5.37 0.45 24.18
C VAL A 35 4.26 0.54 23.14
N ILE A 36 4.51 1.13 21.97
CA ILE A 36 3.52 1.19 20.88
C ILE A 36 3.05 -0.21 20.48
N ILE A 37 3.95 -1.19 20.39
CA ILE A 37 3.58 -2.56 20.02
C ILE A 37 2.75 -3.21 21.14
N GLN A 38 3.15 -3.07 22.40
CA GLN A 38 2.42 -3.59 23.56
C GLN A 38 1.03 -2.96 23.70
N GLU A 39 0.86 -1.70 23.31
CA GLU A 39 -0.43 -0.99 23.36
C GLU A 39 -1.35 -1.32 22.18
N LEU A 40 -0.80 -1.57 20.99
CA LEU A 40 -1.59 -1.75 19.76
C LEU A 40 -1.84 -3.21 19.38
N THR A 41 -1.14 -4.16 20.00
CA THR A 41 -1.19 -5.58 19.61
C THR A 41 -1.18 -6.50 20.82
N GLU A 42 -1.77 -7.69 20.66
CA GLU A 42 -1.67 -8.73 21.69
C GLU A 42 -0.37 -9.51 21.50
N LEU A 43 0.47 -9.58 22.53
CA LEU A 43 1.80 -10.19 22.46
C LEU A 43 1.77 -11.68 22.10
N ASN A 44 0.70 -12.39 22.48
CA ASN A 44 0.49 -13.79 22.13
C ASN A 44 0.23 -14.03 20.62
N LYS A 45 -0.06 -12.97 19.85
CA LYS A 45 -0.24 -13.01 18.39
C LYS A 45 1.05 -12.75 17.60
N TRP A 46 2.17 -12.48 18.30
CA TRP A 46 3.49 -12.30 17.69
C TRP A 46 4.25 -13.61 17.63
N HIS A 47 4.81 -13.91 16.46
CA HIS A 47 5.53 -15.14 16.21
C HIS A 47 6.87 -14.88 15.52
N GLN A 48 7.80 -15.82 15.72
CA GLN A 48 9.08 -15.81 15.00
C GLN A 48 8.89 -16.42 13.62
N VAL A 49 9.45 -15.79 12.59
CA VAL A 49 9.69 -16.42 11.29
C VAL A 49 11.19 -16.70 11.12
N PRO A 50 11.60 -17.95 10.80
CA PRO A 50 12.98 -18.23 10.43
C PRO A 50 13.43 -17.41 9.21
N SER A 51 14.71 -17.04 9.14
CA SER A 51 15.26 -16.23 8.05
C SER A 51 15.01 -16.86 6.67
N GLU A 52 15.11 -18.19 6.55
CA GLU A 52 14.87 -18.94 5.31
C GLU A 52 13.40 -18.92 4.86
N GLN A 53 12.50 -18.47 5.73
CA GLN A 53 11.06 -18.38 5.52
C GLN A 53 10.56 -16.93 5.55
N ASN A 54 11.46 -15.96 5.78
CA ASN A 54 11.13 -14.54 5.74
C ASN A 54 11.24 -14.01 4.29
N PRO A 55 10.14 -13.65 3.61
CA PRO A 55 10.22 -13.07 2.27
C PRO A 55 10.93 -11.71 2.26
N ALA A 56 10.95 -10.97 3.38
CA ALA A 56 11.69 -9.72 3.47
C ALA A 56 13.22 -9.93 3.40
N ASP A 57 13.72 -11.12 3.74
CA ASP A 57 15.15 -11.44 3.63
C ASP A 57 15.60 -11.61 2.17
N ILE A 58 14.69 -11.97 1.26
CA ILE A 58 14.99 -12.10 -0.18
C ILE A 58 15.44 -10.76 -0.75
N ILE A 59 14.76 -9.67 -0.37
CA ILE A 59 15.09 -8.32 -0.86
C ILE A 59 16.24 -7.68 -0.09
N SER A 60 16.41 -8.00 1.21
CA SER A 60 17.47 -7.40 2.04
C SER A 60 18.84 -8.03 1.77
N ARG A 61 18.90 -9.34 1.47
CA ARG A 61 20.15 -10.07 1.18
C ARG A 61 20.50 -10.11 -0.30
N GLY A 62 19.53 -9.75 -1.17
CA GLY A 62 19.68 -9.77 -2.61
C GLY A 62 19.38 -11.15 -3.19
N LEU A 63 18.50 -11.18 -4.19
CA LEU A 63 18.24 -12.35 -5.02
C LEU A 63 18.35 -11.94 -6.48
N ASP A 64 18.88 -12.84 -7.30
CA ASP A 64 18.92 -12.68 -8.75
C ASP A 64 17.50 -12.39 -9.30
N PRO A 65 17.31 -11.34 -10.12
CA PRO A 65 16.01 -11.00 -10.72
C PRO A 65 15.34 -12.14 -11.50
N GLU A 66 16.08 -13.08 -12.06
CA GLU A 66 15.46 -14.24 -12.72
C GLU A 66 14.92 -15.24 -11.70
N LYS A 67 15.61 -15.39 -10.56
CA LYS A 67 15.22 -16.30 -9.47
C LYS A 67 14.07 -15.74 -8.64
N ILE A 68 13.89 -14.41 -8.59
CA ILE A 68 12.75 -13.82 -7.87
C ILE A 68 11.42 -14.12 -8.57
N GLN A 69 11.40 -14.22 -9.92
CA GLN A 69 10.20 -14.58 -10.67
C GLN A 69 9.71 -15.99 -10.35
N LEU A 70 10.64 -16.89 -10.00
CA LEU A 70 10.37 -18.27 -9.61
C LEU A 70 10.19 -18.44 -8.09
N SER A 71 10.37 -17.37 -7.30
CA SER A 71 10.31 -17.44 -5.84
C SER A 71 8.88 -17.50 -5.34
N GLY A 72 8.39 -18.72 -5.10
CA GLY A 72 7.07 -18.91 -4.48
C GLY A 72 6.97 -18.26 -3.09
N LEU A 73 8.08 -18.26 -2.33
CA LEU A 73 8.16 -17.62 -1.01
C LEU A 73 7.90 -16.11 -1.08
N TRP A 74 8.43 -15.42 -2.10
CA TRP A 74 8.24 -13.98 -2.29
C TRP A 74 6.81 -13.63 -2.73
N TRP A 75 6.29 -14.34 -3.72
CA TRP A 75 5.01 -14.01 -4.35
C TRP A 75 3.79 -14.51 -3.59
N PHE A 76 3.90 -15.68 -2.93
CA PHE A 76 2.77 -16.33 -2.30
C PHE A 76 2.88 -16.39 -0.78
N GLY A 77 4.08 -16.26 -0.21
CA GLY A 77 4.29 -16.36 1.24
C GLY A 77 3.69 -17.64 1.85
N ASP A 78 3.54 -18.68 1.02
CA ASP A 78 2.65 -19.82 1.20
C ASP A 78 2.90 -20.60 2.51
N ARG A 79 4.15 -20.59 2.99
CA ARG A 79 4.51 -21.22 4.27
C ARG A 79 3.96 -20.54 5.52
N PHE A 80 3.53 -19.27 5.50
CA PHE A 80 2.96 -18.62 6.70
C PHE A 80 1.68 -19.30 7.19
N THR A 81 0.90 -19.91 6.28
CA THR A 81 -0.29 -20.68 6.64
C THR A 81 0.03 -22.02 7.30
N GLU A 82 1.13 -22.67 6.90
CA GLU A 82 1.60 -23.91 7.52
C GLU A 82 2.28 -23.65 8.87
N ILE A 83 3.06 -22.58 8.98
CA ILE A 83 3.68 -22.13 10.23
C ILE A 83 2.59 -21.80 11.26
N ARG A 84 1.49 -21.14 10.84
CA ARG A 84 0.30 -20.91 11.69
C ARG A 84 -0.25 -22.20 12.28
N VAL A 85 -0.43 -23.25 11.48
CA VAL A 85 -0.95 -24.56 11.96
C VAL A 85 -0.01 -25.20 12.98
N ILE A 86 1.30 -25.02 12.83
CA ILE A 86 2.30 -25.54 13.77
C ILE A 86 2.23 -24.78 15.11
N TYR A 87 2.13 -23.44 15.09
CA TYR A 87 2.04 -22.65 16.32
C TYR A 87 0.70 -22.81 17.04
N GLU A 88 -0.43 -22.83 16.33
CA GLU A 88 -1.75 -23.06 16.92
C GLU A 88 -1.83 -24.45 17.58
N LYS A 89 -1.21 -25.49 16.98
CA LYS A 89 -1.10 -26.83 17.59
C LYS A 89 -0.22 -26.88 18.83
N ASN A 90 0.84 -26.07 18.90
CA ASN A 90 1.74 -26.02 20.05
C ASN A 90 1.19 -25.16 21.19
N TYR A 91 0.44 -24.10 20.88
CA TYR A 91 -0.22 -23.23 21.87
C TYR A 91 -1.38 -23.94 22.58
N ASN A 92 -2.21 -24.68 21.84
CA ASN A 92 -3.32 -25.47 22.40
C ASN A 92 -2.87 -26.65 23.28
N LYS A 93 -1.55 -26.93 23.35
CA LYS A 93 -0.97 -27.90 24.29
C LYS A 93 -0.60 -27.29 25.65
N HIS A 94 -0.56 -25.96 25.76
CA HIS A 94 -0.11 -25.25 26.96
C HIS A 94 -1.25 -24.62 27.77
N ASP A 95 -2.48 -24.57 27.24
CA ASP A 95 -3.61 -23.83 27.83
C ASP A 95 -4.59 -24.71 28.66
N GLU A 96 -4.32 -26.00 28.83
CA GLU A 96 -5.07 -26.86 29.78
C GLU A 96 -4.68 -26.65 31.25
N SER A 97 -3.80 -25.68 31.55
CA SER A 97 -3.39 -25.41 32.92
C SER A 97 -3.07 -23.93 33.14
N LYS A 98 -4.10 -23.08 33.29
CA LYS A 98 -4.27 -22.19 34.45
C LYS A 98 -5.49 -21.28 34.28
N SER A 99 -6.44 -21.52 35.18
CA SER A 99 -7.63 -20.73 35.46
C SER A 99 -7.32 -19.42 36.18
N GLU A 100 -8.24 -18.45 35.98
CA GLU A 100 -8.58 -17.31 36.84
C GLU A 100 -7.55 -16.16 37.00
N ILE A 101 -7.93 -14.95 36.56
CA ILE A 101 -8.23 -13.81 37.45
C ILE A 101 -8.81 -12.62 36.65
N SER A 102 -9.71 -11.94 37.35
CA SER A 102 -10.65 -10.84 37.10
C SER A 102 -10.31 -9.67 36.17
N SER A 103 -11.36 -9.26 35.46
CA SER A 103 -11.86 -7.90 35.21
C SER A 103 -11.10 -6.71 35.82
N GLU A 104 -10.82 -5.70 34.99
CA GLU A 104 -10.86 -4.29 35.41
C GLU A 104 -10.96 -3.31 34.20
N ILE A 105 -12.12 -2.66 34.11
CA ILE A 105 -12.44 -1.27 33.70
C ILE A 105 -11.59 -0.65 32.57
N ALA A 106 -12.19 -0.55 31.38
CA ALA A 106 -11.74 0.38 30.35
C ALA A 106 -12.23 1.81 30.66
N PRO A 107 -11.35 2.82 30.78
CA PRO A 107 -11.77 4.20 30.69
C PRO A 107 -11.96 4.56 29.22
N ASP A 108 -13.23 4.71 28.83
CA ASP A 108 -13.64 5.53 27.69
C ASP A 108 -12.96 6.91 27.81
N ASN A 109 -11.97 7.17 26.96
CA ASN A 109 -11.62 8.49 26.38
C ASN A 109 -10.18 8.49 25.82
N LEU A 110 -9.95 7.79 24.70
CA LEU A 110 -8.82 8.07 23.83
C LEU A 110 -9.31 8.86 22.62
N LYS A 111 -9.20 10.19 22.70
CA LYS A 111 -9.26 11.04 21.50
C LYS A 111 -8.04 10.69 20.65
N LEU A 112 -8.25 9.85 19.65
CA LEU A 112 -7.26 9.51 18.64
C LEU A 112 -6.69 10.80 18.00
N PRO A 113 -5.39 10.83 17.65
CA PRO A 113 -4.84 11.87 16.81
C PRO A 113 -5.66 11.93 15.52
N LYS A 114 -6.22 13.09 15.18
CA LYS A 114 -6.96 13.27 13.93
C LYS A 114 -6.01 12.91 12.79
N LEU A 115 -6.30 11.79 12.10
CA LEU A 115 -5.72 11.48 10.80
C LEU A 115 -5.83 12.75 9.96
N SER A 116 -4.70 13.32 9.56
CA SER A 116 -4.66 14.36 8.54
C SER A 116 -5.20 13.73 7.27
N LEU A 117 -6.49 13.93 7.02
CA LEU A 117 -7.16 13.58 5.78
C LEU A 117 -6.47 14.43 4.70
N ASN A 118 -5.61 13.79 3.92
CA ASN A 118 -5.15 14.39 2.68
C ASN A 118 -6.41 14.74 1.89
N GLU A 119 -6.67 16.03 1.69
CA GLU A 119 -7.88 16.43 1.00
C GLU A 119 -7.67 16.20 -0.52
N TYR A 120 -8.50 15.36 -1.13
CA TYR A 120 -8.37 15.06 -2.56
C TYR A 120 -9.32 15.89 -3.41
N ASN A 121 -8.82 16.42 -4.53
CA ASN A 121 -9.64 17.08 -5.56
C ASN A 121 -10.21 16.10 -6.62
N LEU A 122 -9.86 14.80 -6.51
CA LEU A 122 -10.14 13.73 -7.47
C LEU A 122 -9.86 14.07 -8.94
N MET A 123 -8.79 14.82 -9.22
CA MET A 123 -8.28 14.87 -10.59
C MET A 123 -7.86 13.46 -11.04
N PRO A 124 -7.87 13.15 -12.35
CA PRO A 124 -7.51 11.82 -12.85
C PRO A 124 -6.19 11.28 -12.26
N ARG A 125 -5.14 12.10 -12.17
CA ARG A 125 -3.85 11.74 -11.56
C ARG A 125 -3.92 11.48 -10.05
N SER A 126 -4.87 12.09 -9.35
CA SER A 126 -5.08 11.95 -7.91
C SER A 126 -6.04 10.79 -7.57
N TRP A 127 -6.75 10.24 -8.55
CA TRP A 127 -7.70 9.15 -8.35
C TRP A 127 -7.01 7.87 -7.85
N ILE A 128 -5.84 7.51 -8.41
CA ILE A 128 -5.12 6.29 -8.00
C ILE A 128 -4.69 6.41 -6.53
N ALA A 129 -4.10 7.55 -6.14
CA ALA A 129 -3.67 7.80 -4.77
C ALA A 129 -4.87 7.83 -3.79
N PHE A 130 -5.94 8.52 -4.16
CA PHE A 130 -7.18 8.56 -3.39
C PHE A 130 -7.77 7.16 -3.21
N TRP A 131 -7.99 6.43 -4.30
CA TRP A 131 -8.63 5.12 -4.25
C TRP A 131 -7.74 4.12 -3.51
N GLY A 132 -6.41 4.18 -3.66
CA GLY A 132 -5.50 3.34 -2.87
C GLY A 132 -5.63 3.51 -1.36
N GLN A 133 -5.95 4.71 -0.88
CA GLN A 133 -6.18 5.00 0.54
C GLN A 133 -7.63 4.70 0.96
N PHE A 134 -8.60 5.14 0.16
CA PHE A 134 -10.02 5.03 0.48
C PHE A 134 -10.57 3.60 0.30
N CYS A 135 -9.95 2.78 -0.56
CA CYS A 135 -10.34 1.38 -0.80
C CYS A 135 -10.41 0.59 0.50
N ARG A 136 -9.47 0.82 1.44
CA ARG A 136 -9.45 0.17 2.75
C ARG A 136 -10.71 0.47 3.55
N VAL A 137 -11.15 1.72 3.55
CA VAL A 137 -12.38 2.17 4.23
C VAL A 137 -13.63 1.65 3.49
N HIS A 138 -13.59 1.61 2.16
CA HIS A 138 -14.68 1.08 1.34
C HIS A 138 -14.90 -0.42 1.58
N GLU A 139 -13.83 -1.21 1.69
CA GLU A 139 -13.85 -2.67 1.85
C GLU A 139 -14.05 -3.12 3.30
N ASP A 140 -13.83 -2.25 4.28
CA ASP A 140 -14.01 -2.55 5.71
C ASP A 140 -15.47 -2.93 6.02
N LYS A 141 -15.71 -4.18 6.38
CA LYS A 141 -17.07 -4.66 6.69
C LYS A 141 -17.60 -4.22 8.05
N ASN A 142 -16.71 -3.85 8.97
CA ASN A 142 -17.07 -3.46 10.34
C ASN A 142 -17.60 -2.03 10.39
N LEU A 143 -17.26 -1.20 9.40
CA LEU A 143 -17.71 0.18 9.32
C LEU A 143 -19.08 0.28 8.65
N ARG A 144 -20.02 0.98 9.30
CA ARG A 144 -21.36 1.20 8.74
C ARG A 144 -21.24 2.09 7.50
N LYS A 145 -22.15 1.92 6.53
CA LYS A 145 -22.08 2.65 5.25
C LYS A 145 -22.29 4.15 5.44
N GLU A 146 -23.01 4.54 6.48
CA GLU A 146 -23.24 5.90 6.94
C GLU A 146 -21.93 6.53 7.42
N ASP A 147 -21.15 5.81 8.23
CA ASP A 147 -19.85 6.26 8.72
C ASP A 147 -18.84 6.34 7.56
N LYS A 148 -18.89 5.37 6.61
CA LYS A 148 -18.12 5.43 5.36
C LYS A 148 -18.49 6.63 4.49
N PHE A 149 -19.75 7.03 4.47
CA PHE A 149 -20.22 8.20 3.74
C PHE A 149 -19.67 9.47 4.37
N GLN A 150 -19.71 9.59 5.70
CA GLN A 150 -19.12 10.72 6.41
C GLN A 150 -17.61 10.80 6.23
N TYR A 151 -16.92 9.67 6.24
CA TYR A 151 -15.49 9.60 5.95
C TYR A 151 -15.18 9.98 4.50
N LEU A 152 -16.00 9.55 3.54
CA LEU A 152 -15.88 9.98 2.14
C LEU A 152 -16.00 11.49 2.02
N LEU A 153 -17.01 12.08 2.65
CA LEU A 153 -17.20 13.51 2.72
C LEU A 153 -15.94 14.19 3.29
N SER A 154 -15.44 13.76 4.44
CA SER A 154 -14.28 14.39 5.08
C SER A 154 -12.96 14.23 4.29
N SER A 155 -12.85 13.21 3.44
CA SER A 155 -11.67 12.97 2.59
C SER A 155 -11.60 13.83 1.32
N LEU A 156 -12.69 14.53 0.97
CA LEU A 156 -12.77 15.32 -0.26
C LEU A 156 -12.57 16.81 0.02
N LYS A 157 -11.81 17.49 -0.85
CA LYS A 157 -11.66 18.95 -0.81
C LYS A 157 -13.01 19.63 -0.97
N SER A 158 -13.32 20.55 -0.08
CA SER A 158 -14.46 21.47 -0.21
C SER A 158 -14.41 22.24 -1.53
N ARG A 159 -15.58 22.54 -2.12
CA ARG A 159 -15.71 23.26 -3.41
C ARG A 159 -15.05 22.56 -4.59
N THR A 160 -15.09 21.23 -4.63
CA THR A 160 -14.65 20.45 -5.79
C THR A 160 -15.83 19.72 -6.42
N LYS A 161 -15.75 19.47 -7.74
CA LYS A 161 -16.76 18.68 -8.45
C LYS A 161 -17.00 17.30 -7.84
N ALA A 162 -15.98 16.73 -7.20
CA ALA A 162 -16.08 15.49 -6.45
C ALA A 162 -16.97 15.64 -5.22
N ARG A 163 -16.74 16.68 -4.42
CA ARG A 163 -17.54 17.02 -3.24
C ARG A 163 -18.98 17.33 -3.63
N ASP A 164 -19.21 18.10 -4.68
CA ASP A 164 -20.56 18.42 -5.19
C ASP A 164 -21.35 17.15 -5.56
N ILE A 165 -20.69 16.16 -6.19
CA ILE A 165 -21.31 14.86 -6.51
C ILE A 165 -21.69 14.12 -5.23
N VAL A 166 -20.82 14.05 -4.22
CA VAL A 166 -21.12 13.33 -2.97
C VAL A 166 -22.24 14.03 -2.18
N GLU A 167 -22.21 15.36 -2.10
CA GLU A 167 -23.23 16.16 -1.41
C GLU A 167 -24.60 16.13 -2.11
N SER A 168 -24.65 15.83 -3.41
CA SER A 168 -25.91 15.69 -4.14
C SER A 168 -26.77 14.51 -3.70
N TYR A 169 -26.21 13.57 -2.91
CA TYR A 169 -26.94 12.43 -2.37
C TYR A 169 -27.21 12.61 -0.87
N PRO A 170 -28.43 12.32 -0.39
CA PRO A 170 -28.70 12.25 1.04
C PRO A 170 -27.80 11.21 1.72
N PRO A 171 -27.08 11.56 2.81
CA PRO A 171 -26.14 10.68 3.50
C PRO A 171 -26.92 9.55 4.19
N SER A 172 -27.03 8.42 3.48
CA SER A 172 -27.79 7.25 3.90
C SER A 172 -27.11 5.96 3.43
N LYS A 173 -27.42 4.86 4.11
CA LYS A 173 -26.94 3.51 3.78
C LYS A 173 -27.12 3.14 2.31
N GLY A 174 -28.30 3.46 1.78
CA GLY A 174 -28.73 3.07 0.44
C GLY A 174 -28.07 3.90 -0.67
N ASN A 175 -27.64 5.13 -0.36
CA ASN A 175 -27.01 6.02 -1.33
C ASN A 175 -25.49 5.91 -1.35
N TYR A 176 -24.86 5.39 -0.30
CA TYR A 176 -23.40 5.23 -0.24
C TYR A 176 -22.85 4.50 -1.48
N LEU A 177 -23.41 3.34 -1.84
CA LEU A 177 -22.93 2.58 -2.99
C LEU A 177 -23.14 3.33 -4.30
N LYS A 178 -24.29 4.00 -4.45
CA LYS A 178 -24.60 4.82 -5.65
C LYS A 178 -23.61 5.96 -5.84
N VAL A 179 -23.19 6.60 -4.75
CA VAL A 179 -22.16 7.65 -4.76
C VAL A 179 -20.81 7.09 -5.20
N ILE A 180 -20.40 5.94 -4.66
CA ILE A 180 -19.13 5.31 -5.04
C ILE A 180 -19.12 4.95 -6.52
N ASP A 181 -20.22 4.38 -7.03
CA ASP A 181 -20.34 4.04 -8.44
C ASP A 181 -20.32 5.28 -9.33
N HIS A 182 -20.96 6.38 -8.91
CA HIS A 182 -20.89 7.66 -9.61
C HIS A 182 -19.45 8.21 -9.63
N LEU A 183 -18.73 8.17 -8.50
CA LEU A 183 -17.33 8.60 -8.43
C LEU A 183 -16.41 7.75 -9.33
N LYS A 184 -16.55 6.41 -9.29
CA LYS A 184 -15.81 5.48 -10.16
C LYS A 184 -16.11 5.75 -11.64
N SER A 185 -17.38 5.94 -11.98
CA SER A 185 -17.81 6.26 -13.35
C SER A 185 -17.30 7.63 -13.80
N ARG A 186 -17.21 8.63 -12.92
CA ARG A 186 -16.78 9.97 -13.30
C ARG A 186 -15.26 10.08 -13.40
N PHE A 187 -14.54 9.61 -12.38
CA PHE A 187 -13.11 9.87 -12.17
C PHE A 187 -12.24 8.62 -12.27
N GLY A 188 -12.77 7.44 -11.93
CA GLY A 188 -12.05 6.17 -11.93
C GLY A 188 -12.08 5.37 -13.23
N ARG A 189 -12.47 6.00 -14.34
CA ARG A 189 -12.53 5.32 -15.65
C ARG A 189 -11.12 4.95 -16.10
N LYS A 190 -10.80 3.66 -15.97
CA LYS A 190 -9.52 3.05 -16.36
C LYS A 190 -9.01 3.56 -17.71
N TYR A 191 -9.84 3.53 -18.74
CA TYR A 191 -9.49 4.03 -20.07
C TYR A 191 -9.10 5.52 -20.10
N LEU A 192 -9.84 6.39 -19.39
CA LEU A 192 -9.52 7.82 -19.32
C LEU A 192 -8.23 8.07 -18.54
N LEU A 193 -8.00 7.32 -17.46
CA LEU A 193 -6.74 7.40 -16.70
C LEU A 193 -5.56 7.03 -17.59
N ILE A 194 -5.62 5.89 -18.27
CA ILE A 194 -4.60 5.45 -19.23
C ILE A 194 -4.35 6.53 -20.29
N LYS A 195 -5.41 7.10 -20.87
CA LYS A 195 -5.31 8.16 -21.88
C LYS A 195 -4.64 9.43 -21.36
N VAL A 196 -4.88 9.81 -20.10
CA VAL A 196 -4.21 10.97 -19.47
C VAL A 196 -2.72 10.69 -19.28
N TYR A 197 -2.36 9.55 -18.69
CA TYR A 197 -0.94 9.19 -18.49
C TYR A 197 -0.19 9.08 -19.82
N ILE A 198 -0.78 8.47 -20.85
CA ILE A 198 -0.16 8.39 -22.18
C ILE A 198 0.02 9.78 -22.82
N ARG A 199 -0.97 10.67 -22.71
CA ARG A 199 -0.85 12.03 -23.24
C ARG A 199 0.24 12.82 -22.55
N ASP A 200 0.37 12.68 -21.24
CA ASP A 200 1.38 13.37 -20.47
C ASP A 200 2.78 12.80 -20.78
N LEU A 201 2.93 11.48 -20.95
CA LEU A 201 4.15 10.85 -21.46
C LEU A 201 4.53 11.40 -22.84
N LEU A 202 3.58 11.47 -23.77
CA LEU A 202 3.82 12.01 -25.11
C LEU A 202 4.19 13.50 -25.09
N ALA A 203 3.56 14.29 -24.20
CA ALA A 203 3.87 15.70 -24.03
C ALA A 203 5.27 15.91 -23.43
N LEU A 204 5.65 15.10 -22.45
CA LEU A 204 6.98 15.11 -21.84
C LEU A 204 8.06 14.77 -22.87
N VAL A 205 7.81 13.74 -23.68
CA VAL A 205 8.78 13.27 -24.66
C VAL A 205 8.87 14.26 -25.84
N ASN A 206 7.76 14.83 -26.32
CA ASN A 206 7.78 15.81 -27.42
C ASN A 206 8.38 17.18 -27.06
N ASN A 207 8.57 17.49 -25.77
CA ASN A 207 9.18 18.75 -25.34
C ASN A 207 10.72 18.65 -25.31
N LYS A 208 11.33 18.77 -26.49
CA LYS A 208 12.76 18.50 -26.75
C LYS A 208 13.76 19.47 -26.10
N SER A 209 13.31 20.58 -25.51
CA SER A 209 14.18 21.71 -25.19
C SER A 209 14.20 22.18 -23.72
N ALA A 210 13.48 21.53 -22.80
CA ALA A 210 13.19 22.16 -21.50
C ALA A 210 13.43 21.32 -20.23
N ILE A 211 13.76 20.03 -20.33
CA ILE A 211 13.75 19.12 -19.16
C ILE A 211 15.12 18.46 -18.98
N LYS A 212 15.67 18.54 -17.76
CA LYS A 212 16.89 17.80 -17.38
C LYS A 212 16.63 16.30 -17.50
N LEU A 213 17.66 15.54 -17.88
CA LEU A 213 17.52 14.09 -18.10
C LEU A 213 17.03 13.33 -16.86
N THR A 214 17.42 13.76 -15.65
CA THR A 214 16.96 13.21 -14.37
C THR A 214 15.47 13.45 -14.17
N ASP A 215 15.00 14.68 -14.37
CA ASP A 215 13.60 15.05 -14.21
C ASP A 215 12.71 14.33 -15.24
N LEU A 216 13.24 14.11 -16.46
CA LEU A 216 12.58 13.33 -17.49
C LEU A 216 12.45 11.87 -17.07
N TYR A 217 13.53 11.26 -16.58
CA TYR A 217 13.54 9.87 -16.11
C TYR A 217 12.56 9.66 -14.94
N ASP A 218 12.59 10.54 -13.94
CA ASP A 218 11.73 10.43 -12.76
C ASP A 218 10.25 10.60 -13.12
N LYS A 219 9.91 11.55 -13.99
CA LYS A 219 8.53 11.77 -14.46
C LYS A 219 8.04 10.62 -15.33
N LEU A 220 8.88 10.13 -16.25
CA LEU A 220 8.54 8.98 -17.10
C LEU A 220 8.31 7.74 -16.22
N GLY A 221 9.22 7.47 -15.28
CA GLY A 221 9.10 6.35 -14.34
C GLY A 221 7.84 6.45 -13.46
N SER A 222 7.47 7.65 -13.01
CA SER A 222 6.25 7.88 -12.24
C SER A 222 4.98 7.55 -13.05
N ASP A 223 4.89 8.06 -14.28
CA ASP A 223 3.73 7.83 -15.15
C ASP A 223 3.65 6.36 -15.62
N LEU A 224 4.79 5.69 -15.84
CA LEU A 224 4.85 4.26 -16.18
C LEU A 224 4.38 3.37 -15.01
N ARG A 225 4.83 3.63 -13.77
CA ARG A 225 4.35 2.89 -12.58
C ARG A 225 2.84 3.09 -12.36
N ALA A 226 2.32 4.28 -12.68
CA ALA A 226 0.88 4.54 -12.60
C ALA A 226 0.10 3.75 -13.66
N LEU A 227 0.63 3.59 -14.86
CA LEU A 227 0.07 2.73 -15.91
C LEU A 227 0.11 1.24 -15.54
N GLU A 228 1.19 0.77 -14.93
CA GLU A 228 1.30 -0.60 -14.39
C GLU A 228 0.24 -0.87 -13.31
N THR A 229 0.00 0.10 -12.41
CA THR A 229 -1.08 0.02 -11.41
C THR A 229 -2.46 -0.09 -12.06
N LEU A 230 -2.62 0.38 -13.31
CA LEU A 230 -3.82 0.21 -14.12
C LEU A 230 -3.75 -1.08 -14.98
N ASN A 231 -2.90 -2.05 -14.67
CA ASN A 231 -2.66 -3.27 -15.46
C ASN A 231 -2.37 -3.00 -16.94
N VAL A 232 -1.72 -1.88 -17.26
CA VAL A 232 -1.14 -1.67 -18.59
C VAL A 232 0.27 -2.20 -18.54
N THR A 233 0.55 -3.29 -19.25
CA THR A 233 1.87 -3.92 -19.19
C THR A 233 2.87 -3.17 -20.07
N THR A 234 4.15 -3.33 -19.78
CA THR A 234 5.25 -2.76 -20.58
C THR A 234 5.14 -3.14 -22.05
N SER A 235 4.69 -4.36 -22.36
CA SER A 235 4.46 -4.80 -23.74
C SER A 235 3.40 -3.99 -24.49
N ASN A 236 2.41 -3.41 -23.79
CA ASN A 236 1.32 -2.65 -24.40
C ASN A 236 1.75 -1.26 -24.90
N TYR A 237 2.80 -0.66 -24.33
CA TYR A 237 3.26 0.68 -24.70
C TYR A 237 4.71 0.74 -25.17
N ALA A 238 5.52 -0.30 -24.92
CA ALA A 238 6.93 -0.39 -25.32
C ALA A 238 7.14 -0.05 -26.81
N ALA A 239 6.37 -0.70 -27.69
CA ALA A 239 6.48 -0.51 -29.14
C ALA A 239 6.18 0.93 -29.60
N MET A 240 5.42 1.71 -28.82
CA MET A 240 5.12 3.11 -29.12
C MET A 240 6.05 4.08 -28.38
N LEU A 241 6.41 3.79 -27.13
CA LEU A 241 7.19 4.69 -26.28
C LEU A 241 8.70 4.58 -26.52
N TYR A 242 9.25 3.40 -26.83
CA TYR A 242 10.69 3.26 -27.09
C TYR A 242 11.17 4.14 -28.26
N PRO A 243 10.54 4.08 -29.46
CA PRO A 243 10.98 4.92 -30.58
C PRO A 243 10.82 6.42 -30.29
N VAL A 244 9.77 6.77 -29.55
CA VAL A 244 9.46 8.17 -29.20
C VAL A 244 10.48 8.71 -28.18
N VAL A 245 10.84 7.93 -27.16
CA VAL A 245 11.88 8.29 -26.18
C VAL A 245 13.27 8.35 -26.81
N GLU A 246 13.61 7.41 -27.71
CA GLU A 246 14.86 7.44 -28.48
C GLU A 246 14.96 8.71 -29.33
N SER A 247 13.89 9.07 -30.05
CA SER A 247 13.86 10.25 -30.93
C SER A 247 14.00 11.61 -30.22
N CYS A 248 13.95 11.60 -28.89
CA CYS A 248 14.03 12.79 -28.04
C CYS A 248 15.39 12.97 -27.37
N ARG A 249 16.32 12.03 -27.61
CA ARG A 249 17.70 12.18 -27.14
C ARG A 249 18.58 12.83 -28.20
N PRO A 250 19.55 13.68 -27.81
CA PRO A 250 20.59 14.15 -28.74
C PRO A 250 21.30 12.95 -29.36
N ALA A 251 21.61 13.03 -30.66
CA ALA A 251 22.25 11.94 -31.40
C ALA A 251 23.56 11.45 -30.75
N GLU A 252 24.25 12.32 -30.01
CA GLU A 252 25.46 11.97 -29.26
C GLU A 252 25.20 11.02 -28.08
N VAL A 253 24.06 11.17 -27.40
CA VAL A 253 23.66 10.31 -26.27
C VAL A 253 23.24 8.93 -26.77
N LEU A 254 22.53 8.87 -27.92
CA LEU A 254 22.17 7.59 -28.55
C LEU A 254 23.43 6.84 -29.00
N LYS A 255 24.36 7.52 -29.68
CA LYS A 255 25.65 6.94 -30.07
C LYS A 255 26.48 6.46 -28.88
N ALA A 256 26.39 7.11 -27.71
CA ALA A 256 27.06 6.64 -26.50
C ALA A 256 26.38 5.40 -25.90
N TRP A 257 25.04 5.33 -25.96
CA TRP A 257 24.26 4.19 -25.49
C TRP A 257 24.47 2.95 -26.37
N ASP A 258 24.39 3.07 -27.70
CA ASP A 258 24.58 1.94 -28.62
C ASP A 258 25.97 1.29 -28.47
N ARG A 259 27.00 2.11 -28.23
CA ARG A 259 28.35 1.63 -27.95
C ARG A 259 28.49 0.85 -26.65
N HIS A 260 27.56 1.01 -25.70
CA HIS A 260 27.57 0.34 -24.41
C HIS A 260 26.72 -0.95 -24.40
N ILE A 261 25.77 -1.10 -25.32
CA ILE A 261 24.99 -2.34 -25.50
C ILE A 261 25.74 -3.36 -26.38
N LEU A 262 26.59 -2.87 -27.30
CA LEU A 262 27.34 -3.71 -28.24
C LEU A 262 28.72 -4.16 -27.75
N ASN A 263 29.10 -3.81 -26.52
CA ASN A 263 30.32 -4.28 -25.84
C ASN A 263 29.94 -4.99 -24.54
#